data_AF-A0A2T2VLQ0-F1
#
_entry.id   AF-A0A2T2VLQ0-F1
#
_cell.length_a   1.000
_cell.length_b   1.000
_cell.length_c   1.000
_cell.angle_alpha   90.00
_cell.angle_beta   90.00
_cell.angle_gamma   90.00
#
_symmetry.space_group_name_H-M   'P 1'
#
loop_
_entity.id
_entity.type
_entity.pdbx_description
1 polymer ?
#
loop_
_entity_poly.entity_id
_entity_poly.type
_entity_poly.pdbx_seq_one_letter_code
_entity_poly.pdbx_strand_id
1 'polypeptide(L)'
;TLYPDALETLNKWYEEGHVITFFTSRTEEHRDVTEKWLKENGFKWHGMLMGKPRGGNYHWVDNHIVRATRYTGKFTDLVEKESTIQVFED
;
A
#
# COMPACT_ATOMS: atom_id res chain seq x y z
N THR A 1 2.77 -10.62 -17.18
CA THR A 1 2.63 -10.09 -15.80
C THR A 1 2.88 -8.60 -15.83
N LEU A 2 1.96 -7.80 -15.30
CA LEU A 2 1.95 -6.35 -15.55
C LEU A 2 2.89 -5.56 -14.62
N TYR A 3 3.32 -6.14 -13.49
CA TYR A 3 4.15 -5.47 -12.47
C TYR A 3 5.10 -6.45 -11.74
N PRO A 4 6.14 -6.97 -12.42
CA PRO A 4 7.07 -7.95 -11.82
C PRO A 4 7.76 -7.42 -10.55
N ASP A 5 8.25 -6.18 -10.58
CA ASP A 5 9.00 -5.59 -9.45
C ASP A 5 8.11 -5.37 -8.20
N ALA A 6 6.83 -5.03 -8.42
CA ALA A 6 5.86 -4.87 -7.34
C ALA A 6 5.54 -6.20 -6.67
N LEU A 7 5.38 -7.25 -7.48
CA LEU A 7 5.11 -8.60 -7.00
C LEU A 7 6.27 -9.12 -6.16
N GLU A 8 7.51 -8.98 -6.64
CA GLU A 8 8.71 -9.39 -5.92
C GLU A 8 8.85 -8.65 -4.58
N THR A 9 8.77 -7.32 -4.61
CA THR A 9 8.96 -6.48 -3.41
C THR A 9 7.91 -6.78 -2.34
N LEU A 10 6.62 -6.80 -2.71
CA LEU A 10 5.54 -7.01 -1.76
C LEU A 10 5.56 -8.42 -1.18
N ASN A 11 5.87 -9.43 -2.01
CA ASN A 11 5.98 -10.80 -1.53
C ASN A 11 7.21 -10.98 -0.63
N LYS A 12 8.34 -10.34 -0.93
CA LYS A 12 9.50 -10.31 -0.02
C LYS A 12 9.13 -9.74 1.34
N TRP A 13 8.51 -8.56 1.39
CA TRP A 13 8.06 -7.95 2.66
C TRP A 13 7.07 -8.83 3.40
N TYR A 14 6.16 -9.50 2.69
CA TYR A 14 5.24 -10.46 3.28
C TYR A 14 6.00 -11.60 4.00
N GLU A 15 7.01 -12.19 3.36
CA GLU A 15 7.84 -13.24 3.97
C GLU A 15 8.72 -12.73 5.13
N GLU A 16 9.12 -11.46 5.09
CA GLU A 16 9.84 -10.78 6.18
C GLU A 16 8.91 -10.43 7.38
N GLY A 17 7.62 -10.73 7.30
CA GLY A 17 6.65 -10.52 8.37
C GLY A 17 5.93 -9.17 8.34
N HIS A 18 6.05 -8.40 7.25
CA HIS A 18 5.32 -7.14 7.10
C HIS A 18 3.84 -7.40 6.80
N VAL A 19 2.97 -6.59 7.42
CA VAL A 19 1.53 -6.65 7.15
C VAL A 19 1.19 -5.83 5.90
N ILE A 20 1.03 -6.53 4.77
CA ILE A 20 0.63 -5.92 3.50
C ILE A 20 -0.89 -5.71 3.42
N THR A 21 -1.34 -4.46 3.33
CA THR A 21 -2.75 -4.08 3.12
C THR A 21 -2.89 -3.16 1.91
N PHE A 22 -3.67 -3.59 0.91
CA PHE A 22 -3.96 -2.74 -0.24
C PHE A 22 -5.02 -1.68 0.09
N PHE A 23 -4.80 -0.43 -0.32
CA PHE A 23 -5.76 0.66 -0.14
C PHE A 23 -6.16 1.25 -1.50
N THR A 24 -7.40 1.02 -1.92
CA THR A 24 -7.87 1.28 -3.29
C THR A 24 -9.12 2.16 -3.33
N SER A 25 -9.26 2.96 -4.39
CA SER A 25 -10.44 3.81 -4.63
C SER A 25 -11.61 3.07 -5.28
N ARG A 26 -11.44 1.76 -5.54
CA ARG A 26 -12.53 0.86 -5.92
C ARG A 26 -13.55 0.77 -4.78
N THR A 27 -14.82 0.61 -5.12
CA THR A 27 -15.91 0.37 -4.16
C THR A 27 -15.96 -1.10 -3.77
N GLU A 28 -16.67 -1.42 -2.68
CA GLU A 28 -16.86 -2.80 -2.21
C GLU A 28 -17.41 -3.75 -3.29
N GLU A 29 -18.24 -3.26 -4.21
CA GLU A 29 -18.76 -4.01 -5.36
C GLU A 29 -17.65 -4.63 -6.25
N HIS A 30 -16.44 -4.05 -6.21
CA HIS A 30 -15.29 -4.51 -6.99
C HIS A 30 -14.31 -5.36 -6.17
N ARG A 31 -14.61 -5.70 -4.91
CA ARG A 31 -13.69 -6.47 -4.04
C ARG A 31 -13.34 -7.81 -4.68
N ASP A 32 -14.35 -8.61 -5.01
CA ASP A 32 -14.17 -9.98 -5.51
C ASP A 32 -13.29 -10.04 -6.76
N VAL A 33 -13.53 -9.15 -7.73
CA VAL A 33 -12.72 -9.08 -8.95
C VAL A 33 -11.29 -8.63 -8.65
N THR A 34 -11.10 -7.75 -7.67
CA THR A 34 -9.77 -7.29 -7.26
C THR A 34 -9.00 -8.41 -6.57
N GLU A 35 -9.63 -9.10 -5.62
CA GLU A 35 -9.01 -10.23 -4.93
C GLU A 35 -8.69 -11.37 -5.87
N LYS A 36 -9.61 -11.74 -6.76
CA LYS A 36 -9.37 -12.77 -7.78
C LYS A 36 -8.15 -12.42 -8.63
N TRP A 37 -8.09 -11.19 -9.15
CA TRP A 37 -6.96 -10.74 -9.94
C TRP A 37 -5.64 -10.80 -9.17
N LEU A 38 -5.61 -10.37 -7.89
CA LEU A 38 -4.41 -10.43 -7.06
C LEU A 38 -3.96 -11.87 -6.80
N LYS A 39 -4.89 -12.80 -6.54
CA LYS A 39 -4.59 -14.24 -6.35
C LYS A 39 -4.01 -14.83 -7.63
N GLU A 40 -4.65 -14.58 -8.78
CA GLU A 40 -4.22 -15.08 -10.09
C GLU A 40 -2.84 -14.54 -10.49
N ASN A 41 -2.46 -13.34 -10.03
CA ASN A 41 -1.16 -12.75 -10.28
C ASN A 41 -0.12 -13.04 -9.17
N GLY A 42 -0.47 -13.85 -8.17
CA GLY A 42 0.47 -14.36 -7.16
C GLY A 42 0.86 -13.40 -6.05
N PHE A 43 0.11 -12.31 -5.84
CA PHE A 43 0.38 -11.39 -4.72
C PHE A 43 0.08 -12.07 -3.39
N LYS A 44 0.86 -11.75 -2.34
CA LYS A 44 0.58 -12.11 -0.94
C LYS A 44 0.18 -10.86 -0.17
N TRP A 45 -0.94 -10.91 0.55
CA TRP A 45 -1.45 -9.79 1.34
C TRP A 45 -2.31 -10.27 2.51
N HIS A 46 -2.54 -9.36 3.46
CA HIS A 46 -3.33 -9.62 4.67
C HIS A 46 -4.69 -8.92 4.63
N GLY A 47 -4.75 -7.72 4.02
CA GLY A 47 -5.98 -6.92 4.01
C GLY A 47 -6.19 -6.12 2.73
N MET A 48 -7.43 -5.68 2.53
CA MET A 48 -7.79 -4.74 1.48
C MET A 48 -8.86 -3.77 1.98
N LEU A 49 -8.52 -2.47 1.94
CA LEU A 49 -9.42 -1.37 2.26
C LEU A 49 -9.93 -0.74 0.96
N MET A 50 -11.25 -0.73 0.83
CA MET A 50 -11.97 -0.16 -0.32
C MET A 50 -12.39 1.28 -0.02
N GLY A 51 -12.83 1.99 -1.05
CA GLY A 51 -13.42 3.32 -0.90
C GLY A 51 -12.41 4.43 -0.56
N LYS A 52 -11.13 4.26 -0.91
CA LYS A 52 -10.14 5.33 -0.79
C LYS A 52 -10.67 6.63 -1.41
N PRO A 53 -10.69 7.75 -0.66
CA PRO A 53 -11.12 9.04 -1.20
C PRO A 53 -10.33 9.42 -2.45
N ARG A 54 -11.04 9.93 -3.47
CA ARG A 54 -10.42 10.45 -4.67
C ARG A 54 -9.98 11.89 -4.40
N GLY A 55 -8.69 12.10 -4.18
CA GLY A 55 -8.10 13.39 -3.84
C GLY A 55 -7.05 13.24 -2.75
N GLY A 56 -5.96 14.00 -2.84
CA GLY A 56 -4.76 13.84 -1.99
C GLY A 56 -4.90 14.27 -0.53
N ASN A 57 -6.11 14.55 -0.04
CA ASN A 57 -6.36 15.13 1.28
C ASN A 57 -6.97 14.08 2.22
N TYR A 58 -6.19 13.08 2.62
CA TYR A 58 -6.57 12.13 3.67
C TYR A 58 -5.37 11.85 4.57
N HIS A 59 -5.64 11.70 5.86
CA HIS A 59 -4.64 11.42 6.89
C HIS A 59 -4.89 10.04 7.49
N TRP A 60 -3.81 9.31 7.74
CA TRP A 60 -3.84 8.11 8.56
C TRP A 60 -3.40 8.52 9.96
N VAL A 61 -4.29 8.36 10.94
CA VAL A 61 -4.03 8.73 12.33
C VAL A 61 -3.96 7.44 13.14
N ASP A 62 -2.83 7.24 13.79
CA ASP A 62 -2.54 6.08 14.64
C ASP A 62 -1.74 6.56 15.85
N ASN A 63 -1.80 5.84 16.97
CA ASN A 63 -1.00 6.10 18.15
C ASN A 63 0.40 5.47 18.08
N HIS A 64 0.67 4.66 17.05
CA HIS A 64 1.98 4.10 16.70
C HIS A 64 2.52 4.70 15.40
N ILE A 65 3.80 4.49 15.13
CA ILE A 65 4.47 5.01 13.93
C ILE A 65 3.88 4.36 12.68
N VAL A 66 3.19 5.17 11.86
CA VAL A 66 2.79 4.79 10.50
C VAL A 66 3.88 5.25 9.53
N ARG A 67 4.56 4.31 8.87
CA ARG A 67 5.54 4.63 7.82
C ARG A 67 4.84 4.69 6.47
N ALA A 68 4.86 5.85 5.83
CA ALA A 68 4.33 6.03 4.48
C ALA A 68 5.45 5.98 3.44
N THR A 69 5.43 4.99 2.55
CA THR A 69 6.29 4.94 1.37
C THR A 69 5.50 5.40 0.14
N ARG A 70 5.97 6.45 -0.54
CA ARG A 70 5.32 6.94 -1.75
C ARG A 70 5.86 6.23 -2.99
N TYR A 71 4.98 5.52 -3.70
CA TYR A 71 5.29 4.97 -5.02
C TYR A 71 5.20 6.05 -6.11
N THR A 72 6.22 6.14 -6.97
CA THR A 72 6.30 7.12 -8.07
C THR A 72 6.41 6.48 -9.46
N GLY A 73 6.28 5.16 -9.58
CA GLY A 73 6.25 4.46 -10.87
C GLY A 73 7.26 3.32 -11.03
N LYS A 74 8.17 3.12 -10.06
CA LYS A 74 9.08 1.95 -9.99
C LYS A 74 9.28 1.53 -8.54
N PHE A 75 9.43 0.23 -8.31
CA PHE A 75 9.88 -0.31 -7.03
C PHE A 75 11.40 -0.39 -7.07
N THR A 76 12.06 0.41 -6.22
CA THR A 76 13.51 0.41 -6.03
C THR A 76 13.80 0.15 -4.56
N ASP A 77 15.07 -0.04 -4.23
CA ASP A 77 15.49 0.02 -2.83
C ASP A 77 15.01 1.32 -2.17
N LEU A 78 14.62 1.22 -0.90
CA LEU A 78 14.22 2.37 -0.12
C LEU A 78 15.44 3.27 0.11
N VAL A 79 15.26 4.56 -0.13
CA VAL A 79 16.28 5.58 0.16
C VAL A 79 15.77 6.52 1.22
N GLU A 80 16.66 6.97 2.10
CA GLU A 80 16.34 7.99 3.10
C GLU A 80 16.30 9.37 2.44
N LYS A 81 15.30 10.16 2.80
CA LYS A 81 15.13 11.54 2.31
C LYS A 81 14.47 12.39 3.39
N GLU A 82 15.07 13.53 3.70
CA GLU A 82 14.46 14.53 4.59
C GLU A 82 13.31 15.26 3.87
N SER A 83 12.21 15.52 4.57
CA SER A 83 11.06 16.25 4.05
C SER A 83 10.30 16.94 5.19
N THR A 84 9.81 18.15 4.94
CA THR A 84 8.95 18.87 5.90
C THR A 84 7.60 18.16 6.02
N ILE A 85 7.21 17.80 7.24
CA ILE A 85 5.91 17.19 7.55
C ILE A 85 5.08 18.13 8.43
N GLN A 86 3.77 17.97 8.41
CA GLN A 86 2.85 18.63 9.34
C GLN A 86 2.54 17.67 10.49
N VAL A 87 2.63 18.15 11.72
CA VAL A 87 2.35 17.40 12.96
C VAL A 87 1.32 18.15 13.79
N PHE A 88 0.65 17.45 14.72
CA PHE A 88 -0.21 18.10 15.71
C PHE A 88 0.64 18.89 16.71
N GLU A 89 0.08 19.95 17.29
CA GLU A 89 0.67 20.61 18.49
C GLU A 89 0.55 19.68 19.70
N ASP A 90 1.51 19.81 20.63
CA ASP A 90 1.59 19.04 21.88
C ASP A 90 0.51 19.41 22.90
#